data_AF-A0A1G8IME6-F1
#
_entry.id   AF-A0A1G8IME6-F1
#
_cell.length_a   1.000
_cell.length_b   1.000
_cell.length_c   1.000
_cell.angle_alpha   90.00
_cell.angle_beta   90.00
_cell.angle_gamma   90.00
#
_symmetry.space_group_name_H-M   'P 1'
#
loop_
_entity.id
_entity.type
_entity.pdbx_description
1 polymer ?
#
loop_
_entity_poly.entity_id
_entity_poly.type
_entity_poly.pdbx_seq_one_letter_code
_entity_poly.pdbx_strand_id
1 'polypeptide(L)'
;MPWLTQLADVARRTGFPVTEVGGWKSRGHGPQPSVEGVVCHHTAGWNDRHIVVNGRPGLNGPLSHIWLQHTGRIWVVAAGRCWHNAPSTSPHHMNSTSIGIEAENDGRTPWPDAQIDAYEALCAELCREFDLPTSRVKPHREVNSDKPDPHSINMNHFRERVAALIKSPGTPPKQEDVMPEVISLGAGEDQDLPAGGELAVRWHVEYADDPPAHGADGVAVLAKDSRWCLVDGLVKVRGLKPGAEIDVAWSRYSRDGKTFEDDAWRLSFRADVNGRVEESIGGQFSLNAKNQLRLRVINPTDAAAVVEKVSMAKISMFAR
;
A
#
# COMPACT_ATOMS: atom_id res chain seq x y z
N MET A 1 -2.70 38.77 -22.87
CA MET A 1 -2.06 37.60 -22.21
C MET A 1 -3.15 36.65 -21.77
N PRO A 2 -2.94 35.32 -21.88
CA PRO A 2 -4.03 34.37 -21.82
C PRO A 2 -4.56 34.15 -20.40
N TRP A 3 -5.86 33.93 -20.32
CA TRP A 3 -6.49 33.26 -19.19
C TRP A 3 -6.48 31.76 -19.51
N LEU A 4 -6.06 30.92 -18.56
CA LEU A 4 -5.97 29.47 -18.70
C LEU A 4 -7.36 28.80 -18.65
N THR A 5 -8.25 29.19 -19.55
CA THR A 5 -9.65 28.73 -19.56
C THR A 5 -9.83 27.27 -19.97
N GLN A 6 -8.75 26.58 -20.36
CA GLN A 6 -8.71 25.16 -20.67
C GLN A 6 -8.51 24.26 -19.44
N LEU A 7 -8.18 24.80 -18.26
CA LEU A 7 -7.80 23.99 -17.10
C LEU A 7 -8.85 22.96 -16.65
N ALA A 8 -10.15 23.25 -16.82
CA ALA A 8 -11.20 22.29 -16.51
C ALA A 8 -11.18 21.08 -17.44
N ASP A 9 -10.89 21.27 -18.72
CA ASP A 9 -10.79 20.17 -19.68
C ASP A 9 -9.52 19.36 -19.44
N VAL A 10 -8.41 20.03 -19.12
CA VAL A 10 -7.15 19.38 -18.68
C VAL A 10 -7.41 18.49 -17.45
N ALA A 11 -8.08 19.01 -16.43
CA ALA A 11 -8.40 18.25 -15.23
C ALA A 11 -9.31 17.05 -15.53
N ARG A 12 -10.25 17.17 -16.48
CA ARG A 12 -11.16 16.06 -16.86
C ARG A 12 -10.43 14.89 -17.52
N ARG A 13 -9.32 15.16 -18.23
CA ARG A 13 -8.52 14.09 -18.87
C ARG A 13 -7.93 13.10 -17.87
N THR A 14 -7.81 13.48 -16.60
CA THR A 14 -7.34 12.61 -15.51
C THR A 14 -8.29 11.46 -15.18
N GLY A 15 -9.57 11.57 -15.56
CA GLY A 15 -10.63 10.62 -15.17
C GLY A 15 -11.16 10.80 -13.74
N PHE A 16 -10.59 11.71 -12.94
CA PHE A 16 -11.08 12.02 -11.60
C PHE A 16 -12.27 12.98 -11.61
N PRO A 17 -13.09 13.03 -10.55
CA PRO A 17 -14.18 13.99 -10.45
C PRO A 17 -13.66 15.44 -10.48
N VAL A 18 -14.19 16.25 -11.40
CA VAL A 18 -13.82 17.66 -11.55
C VAL A 18 -14.99 18.57 -11.16
N THR A 19 -14.70 19.70 -10.51
CA THR A 19 -15.69 20.74 -10.25
C THR A 19 -15.14 22.12 -10.56
N GLU A 20 -15.85 22.88 -11.38
CA GLU A 20 -15.55 24.26 -11.71
C GLU A 20 -16.09 25.18 -10.61
N VAL A 21 -15.22 25.97 -9.95
CA VAL A 21 -15.67 26.99 -9.00
C VAL A 21 -16.30 28.14 -9.78
N GLY A 22 -17.50 28.58 -9.41
CA GLY A 22 -18.21 29.66 -10.11
C GLY A 22 -17.31 30.87 -10.36
N GLY A 23 -17.25 31.39 -11.60
CA GLY A 23 -16.40 32.52 -11.99
C GLY A 23 -14.90 32.23 -12.20
N TRP A 24 -14.46 30.97 -12.17
CA TRP A 24 -13.02 30.63 -12.27
C TRP A 24 -12.34 31.14 -13.56
N LYS A 25 -13.05 31.15 -14.70
CA LYS A 25 -12.50 31.57 -16.00
C LYS A 25 -12.01 33.02 -16.03
N SER A 26 -12.47 33.86 -15.12
CA SER A 26 -12.07 35.26 -14.97
C SER A 26 -11.46 35.56 -13.60
N ARG A 27 -11.19 34.54 -12.77
CA ARG A 27 -10.62 34.71 -11.42
C ARG A 27 -9.10 34.65 -11.46
N GLY A 28 -8.44 35.66 -10.90
CA GLY A 28 -6.99 35.79 -10.83
C GLY A 28 -6.57 37.24 -10.59
N HIS A 29 -5.31 37.44 -10.24
CA HIS A 29 -4.66 38.75 -10.07
C HIS A 29 -4.15 39.31 -11.41
N GLY A 30 -5.00 39.18 -12.42
CA GLY A 30 -4.70 39.40 -13.85
C GLY A 30 -4.48 38.11 -14.64
N PRO A 31 -4.23 38.21 -15.95
CA PRO A 31 -3.95 37.05 -16.81
C PRO A 31 -2.69 36.30 -16.35
N GLN A 32 -2.59 35.02 -16.70
CA GLN A 32 -1.39 34.22 -16.47
C GLN A 32 -0.41 34.45 -17.63
N PRO A 33 0.76 35.08 -17.39
CA PRO A 33 1.71 35.40 -18.46
C PRO A 33 2.26 34.17 -19.19
N SER A 34 2.73 33.18 -18.42
CA SER A 34 3.29 31.93 -18.92
C SER A 34 3.03 30.78 -17.96
N VAL A 35 3.21 29.56 -18.46
CA VAL A 35 3.22 28.33 -17.67
C VAL A 35 4.51 27.58 -18.01
N GLU A 36 5.44 27.59 -17.07
CA GLU A 36 6.79 27.03 -17.18
C GLU A 36 7.06 26.00 -16.07
N GLY A 37 6.12 25.85 -15.14
CA GLY A 37 6.18 24.88 -14.05
C GLY A 37 4.88 24.68 -13.31
N VAL A 38 4.87 23.66 -12.46
CA VAL A 38 3.78 23.31 -11.55
C VAL A 38 4.34 23.30 -10.13
N VAL A 39 3.67 23.98 -9.20
CA VAL A 39 4.04 23.99 -7.79
C VAL A 39 3.00 23.21 -7.00
N CYS A 40 3.48 22.16 -6.34
CA CYS A 40 2.67 21.30 -5.49
C CYS A 40 2.72 21.80 -4.04
N HIS A 41 1.56 22.05 -3.45
CA HIS A 41 1.39 22.50 -2.07
C HIS A 41 0.55 21.52 -1.24
N HIS A 42 0.55 21.74 0.08
CA HIS A 42 -0.58 21.38 0.94
C HIS A 42 -1.14 22.64 1.60
N THR A 43 -2.43 22.63 1.91
CA THR A 43 -3.12 23.82 2.45
C THR A 43 -2.89 24.08 3.94
N ALA A 44 -2.38 23.09 4.68
CA ALA A 44 -2.22 23.07 6.13
C ALA A 44 -3.57 23.15 6.87
N GLY A 45 -4.61 22.58 6.25
CA GLY A 45 -5.97 22.58 6.79
C GLY A 45 -6.88 21.54 6.14
N TRP A 46 -8.15 21.64 6.49
CA TRP A 46 -9.24 20.80 6.01
C TRP A 46 -10.44 21.69 5.65
N ASN A 47 -11.15 21.32 4.59
CA ASN A 47 -12.31 22.03 4.04
C ASN A 47 -12.05 23.53 3.79
N ASP A 48 -10.84 23.84 3.35
CA ASP A 48 -10.27 25.18 3.25
C ASP A 48 -10.28 25.75 1.83
N ARG A 49 -11.00 25.12 0.89
CA ARG A 49 -11.20 25.63 -0.47
C ARG A 49 -11.58 27.11 -0.49
N HIS A 50 -12.41 27.55 0.45
CA HIS A 50 -12.85 28.94 0.55
C HIS A 50 -11.67 29.91 0.81
N ILE A 51 -10.63 29.48 1.52
CA ILE A 51 -9.38 30.23 1.72
C ILE A 51 -8.60 30.29 0.42
N VAL A 52 -8.51 29.17 -0.31
CA VAL A 52 -7.82 29.15 -1.61
C VAL A 52 -8.53 30.04 -2.65
N VAL A 53 -9.86 30.07 -2.64
CA VAL A 53 -10.66 30.90 -3.55
C VAL A 53 -10.62 32.38 -3.18
N ASN A 54 -10.85 32.72 -1.90
CA ASN A 54 -11.09 34.10 -1.46
C ASN A 54 -9.86 34.75 -0.81
N GLY A 55 -8.88 33.96 -0.40
CA GLY A 55 -7.74 34.40 0.40
C GLY A 55 -8.01 34.33 1.89
N ARG A 56 -7.11 34.97 2.64
CA ARG A 56 -7.15 35.10 4.10
C ARG A 56 -6.74 36.52 4.50
N PRO A 57 -6.92 36.95 5.76
CA PRO A 57 -6.43 38.25 6.20
C PRO A 57 -4.95 38.45 5.82
N GLY A 58 -4.66 39.56 5.14
CA GLY A 58 -3.32 39.91 4.66
C GLY A 58 -2.90 39.30 3.32
N LEU A 59 -3.71 38.43 2.69
CA LEU A 59 -3.43 37.87 1.37
C LEU A 59 -4.73 37.53 0.61
N ASN A 60 -5.11 38.36 -0.36
CA ASN A 60 -6.30 38.16 -1.18
C ASN A 60 -6.18 36.92 -2.09
N GLY A 61 -7.29 36.22 -2.27
CA GLY A 61 -7.38 35.12 -3.23
C GLY A 61 -7.41 35.61 -4.69
N PRO A 62 -7.24 34.69 -5.65
CA PRO A 62 -7.02 33.26 -5.45
C PRO A 62 -5.58 32.93 -5.03
N LEU A 63 -5.44 31.95 -4.15
CA LEU A 63 -4.14 31.46 -3.67
C LEU A 63 -3.60 30.31 -4.52
N SER A 64 -4.38 29.72 -5.41
CA SER A 64 -3.91 28.74 -6.39
C SER A 64 -4.90 28.59 -7.55
N HIS A 65 -4.46 27.93 -8.63
CA HIS A 65 -5.33 27.66 -9.78
C HIS A 65 -6.27 26.48 -9.49
N ILE A 66 -5.81 25.53 -8.67
CA ILE A 66 -6.50 24.28 -8.38
C ILE A 66 -6.47 24.01 -6.87
N TRP A 67 -7.61 23.59 -6.33
CA TRP A 67 -7.69 22.98 -5.00
C TRP A 67 -8.02 21.49 -5.13
N LEU A 68 -7.19 20.63 -4.53
CA LEU A 68 -7.30 19.18 -4.63
C LEU A 68 -7.84 18.60 -3.32
N GLN A 69 -9.08 18.11 -3.34
CA GLN A 69 -9.74 17.53 -2.18
C GLN A 69 -9.07 16.21 -1.77
N HIS A 70 -9.10 15.87 -0.48
CA HIS A 70 -8.57 14.61 0.07
C HIS A 70 -9.22 13.33 -0.48
N THR A 71 -10.36 13.45 -1.16
CA THR A 71 -11.05 12.34 -1.85
C THR A 71 -10.62 12.16 -3.31
N GLY A 72 -9.66 12.96 -3.79
CA GLY A 72 -9.21 12.96 -5.19
C GLY A 72 -10.04 13.84 -6.14
N ARG A 73 -11.03 14.60 -5.63
CA ARG A 73 -11.79 15.56 -6.46
C ARG A 73 -10.96 16.81 -6.75
N ILE A 74 -10.89 17.17 -8.02
CA ILE A 74 -10.16 18.34 -8.52
C ILE A 74 -11.10 19.53 -8.63
N TRP A 75 -10.83 20.63 -7.92
CA TRP A 75 -11.58 21.87 -8.02
C TRP A 75 -10.79 22.93 -8.78
N VAL A 76 -11.32 23.38 -9.91
CA VAL A 76 -10.68 24.45 -10.72
C VAL A 76 -11.12 25.80 -10.18
N VAL A 77 -10.17 26.55 -9.63
CA VAL A 77 -10.40 27.79 -8.86
C VAL A 77 -10.23 29.04 -9.71
N ALA A 78 -9.17 29.10 -10.52
CA ALA A 78 -8.76 30.31 -11.21
C ALA A 78 -8.05 30.01 -12.54
N ALA A 79 -8.37 30.79 -13.57
CA ALA A 79 -7.69 30.76 -14.87
C ALA A 79 -6.59 31.83 -14.98
N GLY A 80 -6.57 32.82 -14.08
CA GLY A 80 -5.56 33.86 -14.05
C GLY A 80 -4.51 33.62 -12.97
N ARG A 81 -3.57 34.56 -12.87
CA ARG A 81 -2.46 34.51 -11.93
C ARG A 81 -2.95 34.38 -10.48
N CYS A 82 -2.33 33.46 -9.74
CA CYS A 82 -2.63 33.23 -8.32
C CYS A 82 -1.44 33.63 -7.43
N TRP A 83 -1.69 33.90 -6.15
CA TRP A 83 -0.64 34.18 -5.16
C TRP A 83 -0.28 32.91 -4.37
N HIS A 84 0.49 32.03 -5.00
CA HIS A 84 0.83 30.69 -4.49
C HIS A 84 2.31 30.51 -4.14
N ASN A 85 3.21 31.14 -4.90
CA ASN A 85 4.66 31.06 -4.68
C ASN A 85 5.37 32.41 -4.89
N ALA A 86 5.62 33.10 -3.77
CA ALA A 86 6.51 34.24 -3.66
C ALA A 86 7.07 34.35 -2.23
N PRO A 87 8.39 34.53 -2.04
CA PRO A 87 9.44 34.49 -3.06
C PRO A 87 9.62 33.09 -3.66
N SER A 88 10.30 33.01 -4.81
CA SER A 88 10.69 31.73 -5.44
C SER A 88 12.18 31.74 -5.76
N THR A 89 12.87 30.64 -5.50
CA THR A 89 14.27 30.39 -5.88
C THR A 89 14.40 29.94 -7.34
N SER A 90 13.28 29.72 -8.04
CA SER A 90 13.25 29.32 -9.44
C SER A 90 12.39 30.29 -10.27
N PRO A 91 12.91 30.84 -11.38
CA PRO A 91 12.15 31.78 -12.20
C PRO A 91 10.96 31.11 -12.92
N HIS A 92 11.00 29.78 -13.06
CA HIS A 92 9.94 28.99 -13.71
C HIS A 92 8.78 28.62 -12.77
N HIS A 93 8.93 28.91 -11.48
CA HIS A 93 7.96 28.53 -10.45
C HIS A 93 7.38 29.74 -9.72
N MET A 94 7.38 30.92 -10.34
CA MET A 94 6.82 32.13 -9.74
C MET A 94 5.30 32.18 -9.95
N ASN A 95 4.59 32.98 -9.15
CA ASN A 95 3.16 33.30 -9.37
C ASN A 95 2.80 33.55 -10.86
N SER A 96 3.65 34.28 -11.58
CA SER A 96 3.44 34.66 -12.98
C SER A 96 3.90 33.63 -14.02
N THR A 97 4.59 32.58 -13.61
CA THR A 97 5.19 31.59 -14.52
C THR A 97 4.81 30.15 -14.20
N SER A 98 4.00 29.89 -13.16
CA SER A 98 3.60 28.52 -12.81
C SER A 98 2.15 28.39 -12.33
N ILE A 99 1.67 27.16 -12.43
CA ILE A 99 0.38 26.72 -11.89
C ILE A 99 0.60 26.17 -10.48
N GLY A 100 -0.01 26.81 -9.48
CA GLY A 100 -0.11 26.26 -8.12
C GLY A 100 -1.28 25.30 -7.95
N ILE A 101 -1.02 24.17 -7.29
CA ILE A 101 -2.02 23.19 -6.83
C ILE A 101 -1.96 23.14 -5.31
N GLU A 102 -3.08 23.49 -4.66
CA GLU A 102 -3.25 23.44 -3.21
C GLU A 102 -4.01 22.18 -2.83
N ALA A 103 -3.33 21.19 -2.27
CA ALA A 103 -3.96 19.94 -1.87
C ALA A 103 -4.37 19.96 -0.39
N GLU A 104 -5.63 19.64 -0.13
CA GLU A 104 -6.24 19.63 1.19
C GLU A 104 -5.56 18.60 2.10
N ASN A 105 -4.74 19.08 3.03
CA ASN A 105 -4.05 18.27 4.03
C ASN A 105 -3.52 19.20 5.15
N ASP A 106 -3.55 18.75 6.40
CA ASP A 106 -3.08 19.52 7.57
C ASP A 106 -1.55 19.62 7.73
N GLY A 107 -0.78 19.05 6.80
CA GLY A 107 0.67 19.06 6.83
C GLY A 107 1.28 17.95 7.70
N ARG A 108 0.47 17.02 8.20
CA ARG A 108 0.91 15.93 9.11
C ARG A 108 0.25 14.59 8.82
N THR A 109 -1.04 14.60 8.49
CA THR A 109 -1.84 13.41 8.24
C THR A 109 -1.35 12.71 6.97
N PRO A 110 -1.16 11.37 7.00
CA PRO A 110 -0.82 10.60 5.80
C PRO A 110 -1.76 10.93 4.63
N TRP A 111 -1.18 11.03 3.43
CA TRP A 111 -1.94 11.36 2.23
C TRP A 111 -2.83 10.19 1.82
N PRO A 112 -4.14 10.40 1.60
CA PRO A 112 -5.01 9.36 1.04
C PRO A 112 -4.56 8.99 -0.38
N ASP A 113 -4.57 7.70 -0.71
CA ASP A 113 -4.11 7.21 -2.03
C ASP A 113 -4.88 7.85 -3.18
N ALA A 114 -6.21 7.96 -3.05
CA ALA A 114 -7.05 8.63 -4.06
C ALA A 114 -6.66 10.10 -4.28
N GLN A 115 -6.13 10.79 -3.26
CA GLN A 115 -5.64 12.16 -3.40
C GLN A 115 -4.30 12.17 -4.13
N ILE A 116 -3.36 11.27 -3.78
CA ILE A 116 -2.06 11.16 -4.47
C ILE A 116 -2.25 10.78 -5.94
N ASP A 117 -3.09 9.79 -6.23
CA ASP A 117 -3.40 9.36 -7.59
C ASP A 117 -3.95 10.52 -8.44
N ALA A 118 -4.89 11.29 -7.89
CA ALA A 118 -5.43 12.47 -8.56
C ALA A 118 -4.38 13.57 -8.75
N TYR A 119 -3.47 13.74 -7.78
CA TYR A 119 -2.39 14.72 -7.83
C TYR A 119 -1.39 14.40 -8.94
N GLU A 120 -0.94 13.15 -9.00
CA GLU A 120 -0.01 12.65 -10.01
C GLU A 120 -0.62 12.74 -11.41
N ALA A 121 -1.88 12.30 -11.57
CA ALA A 121 -2.60 12.36 -12.84
C ALA A 121 -2.80 13.80 -13.32
N LEU A 122 -3.17 14.71 -12.42
CA LEU A 122 -3.33 16.12 -12.75
C LEU A 122 -2.00 16.76 -13.17
N CYS A 123 -0.90 16.48 -12.45
CA CYS A 123 0.42 16.95 -12.83
C CYS A 123 0.84 16.42 -14.21
N ALA A 124 0.55 15.15 -14.52
CA ALA A 124 0.83 14.57 -15.83
C ALA A 124 0.06 15.27 -16.96
N GLU A 125 -1.24 15.54 -16.76
CA GLU A 125 -2.06 16.24 -17.76
C GLU A 125 -1.67 17.72 -17.93
N LEU A 126 -1.21 18.39 -16.87
CA LEU A 126 -0.63 19.73 -16.95
C LEU A 126 0.70 19.72 -17.70
N CYS A 127 1.57 18.74 -17.43
CA CYS A 127 2.82 18.57 -18.18
C CYS A 127 2.55 18.36 -19.68
N ARG A 128 1.56 17.54 -20.03
CA ARG A 128 1.15 17.33 -21.43
C ARG A 128 0.58 18.58 -22.09
N GLU A 129 -0.27 19.32 -21.36
CA GLU A 129 -0.91 20.53 -21.89
C GLU A 129 0.10 21.64 -22.21
N PHE A 130 1.08 21.83 -21.33
CA PHE A 130 2.00 22.97 -21.38
C PHE A 130 3.43 22.58 -21.80
N ASP A 131 3.61 21.37 -22.35
CA ASP A 131 4.90 20.83 -22.80
C ASP A 131 6.02 20.95 -21.73
N LEU A 132 5.69 20.56 -20.49
CA LEU A 132 6.61 20.63 -19.36
C LEU A 132 7.28 19.29 -19.12
N PRO A 133 8.62 19.23 -18.97
CA PRO A 133 9.27 18.03 -18.47
C PRO A 133 8.90 17.83 -16.98
N THR A 134 8.90 16.59 -16.50
CA THR A 134 8.51 16.26 -15.12
C THR A 134 9.38 16.91 -14.05
N SER A 135 10.60 17.32 -14.40
CA SER A 135 11.48 18.13 -13.53
C SER A 135 10.93 19.53 -13.20
N ARG A 136 9.90 20.00 -13.93
CA ARG A 136 9.14 21.23 -13.66
C ARG A 136 7.94 21.03 -12.72
N VAL A 137 7.70 19.80 -12.26
CA VAL A 137 6.76 19.54 -11.18
C VAL A 137 7.55 19.59 -9.89
N LYS A 138 7.36 20.65 -9.10
CA LYS A 138 8.13 20.87 -7.87
C LYS A 138 7.24 21.04 -6.65
N PRO A 139 7.63 20.48 -5.50
CA PRO A 139 7.01 20.88 -4.25
C PRO A 139 7.41 22.33 -3.92
N HIS A 140 6.60 23.03 -3.15
CA HIS A 140 6.92 24.38 -2.69
C HIS A 140 8.30 24.45 -2.00
N ARG A 141 8.64 23.45 -1.18
CA ARG A 141 9.93 23.33 -0.48
C ARG A 141 11.17 23.23 -1.37
N GLU A 142 11.01 22.89 -2.66
CA GLU A 142 12.15 22.89 -3.61
C GLU A 142 12.32 24.23 -4.34
N VAL A 143 11.35 25.14 -4.22
CA VAL A 143 11.35 26.44 -4.89
C VAL A 143 11.20 27.60 -3.91
N ASN A 144 11.08 27.33 -2.61
CA ASN A 144 11.09 28.29 -1.53
C ASN A 144 11.66 27.61 -0.27
N SER A 145 12.82 28.06 0.22
CA SER A 145 13.53 27.44 1.34
C SER A 145 12.81 27.55 2.68
N ASP A 146 11.89 28.51 2.81
CA ASP A 146 11.18 28.79 4.06
C ASP A 146 9.88 27.99 4.17
N LYS A 147 9.65 27.05 3.24
CA LYS A 147 8.39 26.34 3.07
C LYS A 147 8.60 24.84 3.21
N PRO A 148 7.81 24.15 4.08
CA PRO A 148 7.93 22.71 4.27
C PRO A 148 7.02 21.90 3.34
N ASP A 149 6.11 22.54 2.59
CA ASP A 149 5.05 21.87 1.84
C ASP A 149 5.47 21.38 0.43
N PRO A 150 4.83 20.30 -0.09
CA PRO A 150 3.97 19.37 0.61
C PRO A 150 4.79 18.45 1.54
N HIS A 151 4.21 18.04 2.67
CA HIS A 151 4.89 17.20 3.64
C HIS A 151 4.93 15.75 3.15
N SER A 152 5.94 14.99 3.58
CA SER A 152 6.08 13.53 3.39
C SER A 152 5.99 12.95 1.97
N ILE A 153 5.76 13.74 0.91
CA ILE A 153 5.76 13.25 -0.47
C ILE A 153 7.21 13.07 -0.95
N ASN A 154 7.56 11.85 -1.35
CA ASN A 154 8.82 11.56 -2.04
C ASN A 154 8.73 12.05 -3.50
N MET A 155 9.34 13.19 -3.79
CA MET A 155 9.23 13.83 -5.09
C MET A 155 9.96 13.11 -6.23
N ASN A 156 10.91 12.23 -5.93
CA ASN A 156 11.53 11.40 -6.98
C ASN A 156 10.50 10.38 -7.48
N HIS A 157 9.89 9.64 -6.56
CA HIS A 157 8.84 8.68 -6.90
C HIS A 157 7.62 9.37 -7.55
N PHE A 158 7.19 10.50 -6.99
CA PHE A 158 6.08 11.29 -7.54
C PHE A 158 6.34 11.69 -9.01
N ARG A 159 7.55 12.15 -9.34
CA ARG A 159 7.90 12.52 -10.73
C ARG A 159 8.03 11.32 -11.66
N GLU A 160 8.50 10.18 -11.16
CA GLU A 160 8.52 8.92 -11.94
C GLU A 160 7.11 8.50 -12.32
N ARG A 161 6.17 8.57 -11.38
CA ARG A 161 4.75 8.31 -11.59
C ARG A 161 4.12 9.27 -12.59
N VAL A 162 4.35 10.57 -12.43
CA VAL A 162 3.94 11.59 -13.41
C VAL A 162 4.50 11.25 -14.80
N ALA A 163 5.77 10.85 -14.90
CA ALA A 163 6.39 10.50 -16.19
C ALA A 163 5.76 9.25 -16.82
N ALA A 164 5.36 8.27 -16.02
CA ALA A 164 4.63 7.09 -16.49
C ALA A 164 3.24 7.46 -17.03
N LEU A 165 2.50 8.32 -16.30
CA LEU A 165 1.18 8.79 -16.68
C LEU A 165 1.18 9.66 -17.95
N ILE A 166 2.26 10.42 -18.20
CA ILE A 166 2.42 11.15 -19.47
C ILE A 166 2.49 10.19 -20.68
N LYS A 167 3.13 9.02 -20.52
CA LYS A 167 3.28 8.01 -21.57
C LYS A 167 2.01 7.17 -21.76
N SER A 168 1.33 6.86 -20.66
CA SER A 168 0.11 6.05 -20.63
C SER A 168 -0.98 6.78 -19.85
N PRO A 169 -1.74 7.68 -20.50
CA PRO A 169 -2.80 8.45 -19.86
C PRO A 169 -3.95 7.55 -19.39
N GLY A 170 -4.46 7.79 -18.19
CA GLY A 170 -5.55 7.02 -17.59
C GLY A 170 -5.47 7.04 -16.06
N THR A 171 -6.42 6.38 -15.39
CA THR A 171 -6.37 6.20 -13.93
C THR A 171 -5.02 5.60 -13.55
N PRO A 172 -4.30 6.18 -12.58
CA PRO A 172 -3.00 5.67 -12.18
C PRO A 172 -3.12 4.19 -11.84
N PRO A 173 -2.19 3.33 -12.30
CA PRO A 173 -2.19 1.96 -11.83
C PRO A 173 -2.04 2.05 -10.32
N LYS A 174 -3.01 1.48 -9.59
CA LYS A 174 -3.02 1.42 -8.13
C LYS A 174 -1.61 1.12 -7.69
N GLN A 175 -1.08 1.95 -6.78
CA GLN A 175 0.14 1.61 -6.10
C GLN A 175 -0.06 0.20 -5.54
N GLU A 176 0.69 -0.78 -6.04
CA GLU A 176 0.81 -2.05 -5.37
C GLU A 176 1.50 -1.71 -4.05
N ASP A 177 0.72 -1.52 -3.00
CA ASP A 177 1.23 -1.66 -1.65
C ASP A 177 2.09 -2.92 -1.65
N VAL A 178 3.24 -2.86 -0.98
CA VAL A 178 4.05 -4.06 -0.73
C VAL A 178 3.26 -4.92 0.26
N MET A 179 2.19 -5.51 -0.23
CA MET A 179 1.33 -6.41 0.50
C MET A 179 2.18 -7.62 0.82
N PRO A 180 2.11 -8.14 2.06
CA PRO A 180 2.74 -9.41 2.33
C PRO A 180 2.20 -10.44 1.35
N GLU A 181 3.10 -11.28 0.84
CA GLU A 181 2.69 -12.47 0.13
C GLU A 181 1.96 -13.37 1.13
N VAL A 182 0.67 -13.64 0.88
CA VAL A 182 -0.17 -14.43 1.78
C VAL A 182 -0.36 -15.82 1.20
N ILE A 183 0.08 -16.82 1.95
CA ILE A 183 -0.15 -18.22 1.67
C ILE A 183 -1.27 -18.71 2.57
N SER A 184 -2.27 -19.37 2.00
CA SER A 184 -3.37 -20.01 2.74
C SER A 184 -3.44 -21.48 2.34
N LEU A 185 -3.14 -22.37 3.28
CA LEU A 185 -3.02 -23.81 3.08
C LEU A 185 -4.14 -24.54 3.81
N GLY A 186 -4.70 -25.56 3.18
CA GLY A 186 -5.65 -26.49 3.77
C GLY A 186 -5.11 -27.90 3.77
N ALA A 187 -5.31 -28.62 4.87
CA ALA A 187 -5.04 -30.04 4.93
C ALA A 187 -5.82 -30.76 3.83
N GLY A 188 -7.10 -30.43 3.57
CA GLY A 188 -7.86 -30.92 2.43
C GLY A 188 -8.32 -32.38 2.50
N GLU A 189 -7.53 -33.22 3.18
CA GLU A 189 -7.81 -34.63 3.46
C GLU A 189 -7.48 -34.98 4.92
N ASP A 190 -8.17 -35.98 5.46
CA ASP A 190 -7.89 -36.53 6.79
C ASP A 190 -6.58 -37.30 6.74
N GLN A 191 -5.72 -37.13 7.75
CA GLN A 191 -4.37 -37.69 7.77
C GLN A 191 -4.14 -38.49 9.04
N ASP A 192 -3.66 -39.71 8.88
CA ASP A 192 -3.37 -40.62 9.99
C ASP A 192 -2.20 -40.08 10.84
N LEU A 193 -2.46 -39.92 12.13
CA LEU A 193 -1.47 -39.57 13.15
C LEU A 193 -1.15 -40.83 13.96
N PRO A 194 0.02 -41.45 13.77
CA PRO A 194 0.35 -42.72 14.42
C PRO A 194 0.45 -42.59 15.94
N ALA A 195 0.19 -43.70 16.64
CA ALA A 195 0.52 -43.86 18.05
C ALA A 195 2.03 -43.80 18.26
N GLY A 196 2.50 -43.07 19.28
CA GLY A 196 3.91 -42.93 19.62
C GLY A 196 4.75 -42.28 18.51
N GLY A 197 4.13 -41.53 17.62
CA GLY A 197 4.76 -40.99 16.42
C GLY A 197 4.37 -39.55 16.13
N GLU A 198 4.57 -39.14 14.89
CA GLU A 198 4.35 -37.76 14.46
C GLU A 198 3.87 -37.71 13.01
N LEU A 199 3.32 -36.56 12.65
CA LEU A 199 2.89 -36.22 11.31
C LEU A 199 3.33 -34.79 11.00
N ALA A 200 3.99 -34.58 9.86
CA ALA A 200 4.04 -33.26 9.23
C ALA A 200 2.77 -33.09 8.40
N VAL A 201 1.96 -32.09 8.73
CA VAL A 201 0.67 -31.87 8.07
C VAL A 201 0.91 -31.61 6.58
N ARG A 202 0.31 -32.46 5.74
CA ARG A 202 0.31 -32.32 4.29
C ARG A 202 -0.80 -31.38 3.87
N TRP A 203 -0.45 -30.43 3.02
CA TRP A 203 -1.33 -29.43 2.43
C TRP A 203 -1.77 -29.92 1.05
N HIS A 204 -3.05 -30.22 0.89
CA HIS A 204 -3.62 -30.68 -0.37
C HIS A 204 -4.38 -29.55 -1.10
N VAL A 205 -4.59 -28.42 -0.43
CA VAL A 205 -5.32 -27.27 -0.97
C VAL A 205 -4.55 -25.98 -0.71
N GLU A 206 -4.42 -25.14 -1.73
CA GLU A 206 -3.95 -23.77 -1.64
C GLU A 206 -5.10 -22.83 -2.04
N TYR A 207 -5.41 -21.83 -1.21
CA TYR A 207 -6.57 -20.96 -1.38
C TYR A 207 -6.21 -19.55 -1.91
N ALA A 208 -4.95 -19.30 -2.27
CA ALA A 208 -4.49 -18.06 -2.89
C ALA A 208 -3.65 -18.39 -4.14
N ASP A 209 -3.89 -17.67 -5.24
CA ASP A 209 -3.36 -17.99 -6.57
C ASP A 209 -1.90 -17.53 -6.80
N ASP A 210 -1.08 -18.48 -7.25
CA ASP A 210 0.17 -18.35 -8.04
C ASP A 210 1.49 -17.96 -7.33
N PRO A 211 2.59 -18.75 -7.44
CA PRO A 211 2.74 -20.20 -7.72
C PRO A 211 2.73 -21.03 -6.41
N PRO A 212 2.74 -22.39 -6.44
CA PRO A 212 2.62 -23.19 -5.21
C PRO A 212 3.71 -22.87 -4.21
N ALA A 213 3.27 -22.40 -3.04
CA ALA A 213 4.15 -21.90 -2.00
C ALA A 213 4.53 -23.01 -1.00
N HIS A 214 3.88 -24.18 -1.11
CA HIS A 214 4.36 -25.39 -0.48
C HIS A 214 5.30 -26.21 -1.36
N GLY A 215 6.27 -26.89 -0.73
CA GLY A 215 7.20 -27.76 -1.45
C GLY A 215 6.50 -28.91 -2.19
N ALA A 216 7.21 -29.51 -3.16
CA ALA A 216 6.71 -30.70 -3.87
C ALA A 216 6.43 -31.90 -2.94
N ASP A 217 6.98 -31.88 -1.73
CA ASP A 217 6.69 -32.86 -0.69
C ASP A 217 5.32 -32.67 -0.04
N GLY A 218 4.63 -31.57 -0.33
CA GLY A 218 3.30 -31.22 0.15
C GLY A 218 3.24 -30.80 1.62
N VAL A 219 4.37 -30.68 2.33
CA VAL A 219 4.39 -30.37 3.78
C VAL A 219 5.17 -29.11 4.10
N ALA A 220 6.12 -28.74 3.24
CA ALA A 220 7.01 -27.61 3.46
C ALA A 220 6.36 -26.28 3.09
N VAL A 221 6.54 -25.25 3.91
CA VAL A 221 6.32 -23.84 3.55
C VAL A 221 7.66 -23.23 3.16
N LEU A 222 7.73 -22.68 1.95
CA LEU A 222 8.96 -22.19 1.33
C LEU A 222 8.89 -20.69 1.06
N ALA A 223 10.03 -20.00 1.20
CA ALA A 223 10.23 -18.65 0.67
C ALA A 223 11.29 -18.69 -0.44
N LYS A 224 11.08 -17.96 -1.55
CA LYS A 224 12.06 -17.86 -2.63
C LYS A 224 13.29 -17.04 -2.21
N ASP A 225 13.05 -15.92 -1.58
CA ASP A 225 14.05 -14.99 -1.05
C ASP A 225 13.96 -14.91 0.47
N SER A 226 14.83 -14.10 1.09
CA SER A 226 14.74 -13.83 2.54
C SER A 226 13.40 -13.13 2.85
N ARG A 227 12.63 -13.73 3.75
CA ARG A 227 11.32 -13.24 4.20
C ARG A 227 11.24 -13.25 5.72
N TRP A 228 10.56 -12.24 6.26
CA TRP A 228 10.02 -12.28 7.60
C TRP A 228 8.58 -12.82 7.53
N CYS A 229 8.26 -13.87 8.27
CA CYS A 229 7.00 -14.57 8.14
C CYS A 229 6.21 -14.47 9.45
N LEU A 230 4.95 -14.09 9.37
CA LEU A 230 3.95 -14.35 10.41
C LEU A 230 3.20 -15.61 10.00
N VAL A 231 3.25 -16.66 10.82
CA VAL A 231 2.55 -17.92 10.53
C VAL A 231 1.49 -18.18 11.59
N ASP A 232 0.38 -18.76 11.17
CA ASP A 232 -0.68 -19.27 12.03
C ASP A 232 -1.13 -20.63 11.48
N GLY A 233 -1.30 -21.62 12.35
CA GLY A 233 -1.81 -22.94 12.03
C GLY A 233 -2.98 -23.29 12.93
N LEU A 234 -4.15 -23.54 12.36
CA LEU A 234 -5.29 -24.13 13.05
C LEU A 234 -5.22 -25.65 12.86
N VAL A 235 -4.91 -26.36 13.94
CA VAL A 235 -4.81 -27.82 13.94
C VAL A 235 -6.04 -28.41 14.62
N LYS A 236 -6.70 -29.33 13.92
CA LYS A 236 -7.80 -30.12 14.46
C LYS A 236 -7.47 -31.60 14.46
N VAL A 237 -7.39 -32.19 15.64
CA VAL A 237 -7.09 -33.61 15.85
C VAL A 237 -8.27 -34.29 16.52
N ARG A 238 -8.63 -35.49 16.06
CA ARG A 238 -9.68 -36.32 16.67
C ARG A 238 -9.19 -37.75 16.92
N GLY A 239 -9.90 -38.47 17.78
CA GLY A 239 -9.61 -39.88 18.08
C GLY A 239 -8.58 -40.07 19.20
N LEU A 240 -8.20 -39.00 19.91
CA LEU A 240 -7.37 -39.10 21.10
C LEU A 240 -8.18 -39.63 22.29
N LYS A 241 -7.51 -40.19 23.29
CA LYS A 241 -8.15 -40.44 24.59
C LYS A 241 -8.46 -39.09 25.27
N PRO A 242 -9.61 -38.91 25.92
CA PRO A 242 -9.88 -37.68 26.67
C PRO A 242 -8.76 -37.35 27.67
N GLY A 243 -8.30 -36.09 27.68
CA GLY A 243 -7.20 -35.63 28.53
C GLY A 243 -5.79 -36.01 28.06
N ALA A 244 -5.65 -36.80 26.99
CA ALA A 244 -4.37 -37.10 26.35
C ALA A 244 -3.66 -35.82 25.92
N GLU A 245 -2.34 -35.78 26.08
CA GLU A 245 -1.52 -34.64 25.67
C GLU A 245 -0.82 -34.96 24.34
N ILE A 246 -0.86 -33.99 23.42
CA ILE A 246 -0.09 -34.00 22.18
C ILE A 246 0.66 -32.68 22.05
N ASP A 247 1.72 -32.67 21.24
CA ASP A 247 2.41 -31.43 20.90
C ASP A 247 2.13 -31.04 19.46
N VAL A 248 2.04 -29.74 19.22
CA VAL A 248 2.02 -29.16 17.88
C VAL A 248 3.19 -28.20 17.77
N ALA A 249 3.93 -28.28 16.67
CA ALA A 249 5.12 -27.47 16.45
C ALA A 249 5.19 -26.90 15.04
N TRP A 250 5.62 -25.63 14.94
CA TRP A 250 6.28 -25.14 13.74
C TRP A 250 7.75 -25.51 13.83
N SER A 251 8.18 -26.44 12.97
CA SER A 251 9.56 -26.95 12.95
C SER A 251 10.31 -26.45 11.72
N ARG A 252 11.59 -26.14 11.88
CA ARG A 252 12.48 -25.78 10.78
C ARG A 252 13.27 -26.99 10.30
N TYR A 253 13.45 -27.04 8.99
CA TYR A 253 14.30 -28.02 8.31
C TYR A 253 15.20 -27.31 7.31
N SER A 254 16.28 -27.98 6.90
CA SER A 254 17.04 -27.60 5.72
C SER A 254 16.14 -27.48 4.50
N ARG A 255 16.55 -26.70 3.50
CA ARG A 255 15.75 -26.43 2.28
C ARG A 255 15.28 -27.69 1.56
N ASP A 256 16.05 -28.77 1.61
CA ASP A 256 15.70 -30.07 1.00
C ASP A 256 14.85 -30.97 1.91
N GLY A 257 14.53 -30.50 3.12
CA GLY A 257 13.70 -31.19 4.10
C GLY A 257 14.33 -32.40 4.77
N LYS A 258 15.63 -32.64 4.57
CA LYS A 258 16.32 -33.84 5.06
C LYS A 258 16.88 -33.68 6.47
N THR A 259 17.27 -32.47 6.85
CA THR A 259 17.87 -32.19 8.16
C THR A 259 16.89 -31.41 9.00
N PHE A 260 16.47 -31.97 10.13
CA PHE A 260 15.75 -31.24 11.17
C PHE A 260 16.69 -30.21 11.81
N GLU A 261 16.23 -28.96 11.92
CA GLU A 261 16.98 -27.89 12.58
C GLU A 261 16.49 -27.73 14.03
N ASP A 262 15.22 -27.36 14.20
CA ASP A 262 14.59 -27.20 15.50
C ASP A 262 13.05 -27.21 15.45
N ASP A 263 12.44 -27.31 16.63
CA ASP A 263 11.03 -26.98 16.85
C ASP A 263 10.94 -25.48 17.19
N ALA A 264 11.00 -24.63 16.17
CA ALA A 264 11.04 -23.17 16.31
C ALA A 264 9.92 -22.61 17.20
N TRP A 265 8.77 -23.28 17.25
CA TRP A 265 7.71 -23.01 18.23
C TRP A 265 6.88 -24.25 18.50
N ARG A 266 6.95 -24.79 19.71
CA ARG A 266 6.24 -26.01 20.14
C ARG A 266 5.36 -25.72 21.36
N LEU A 267 4.11 -26.17 21.29
CA LEU A 267 3.14 -26.06 22.39
C LEU A 267 2.47 -27.42 22.61
N SER A 268 2.13 -27.69 23.87
CA SER A 268 1.41 -28.90 24.30
C SER A 268 -0.06 -28.61 24.51
N PHE A 269 -0.92 -29.48 24.01
CA PHE A 269 -2.37 -29.36 24.11
C PHE A 269 -2.97 -30.65 24.65
N ARG A 270 -4.03 -30.52 25.46
CA ARG A 270 -4.77 -31.65 26.00
C ARG A 270 -6.08 -31.84 25.25
N ALA A 271 -6.37 -33.09 24.92
CA ALA A 271 -7.63 -33.48 24.31
C ALA A 271 -8.80 -33.18 25.25
N ASP A 272 -9.87 -32.64 24.68
CA ASP A 272 -11.12 -32.39 25.38
C ASP A 272 -11.83 -33.70 25.80
N VAL A 273 -13.03 -33.56 26.37
CA VAL A 273 -13.87 -34.70 26.78
C VAL A 273 -14.29 -35.60 25.61
N ASN A 274 -14.21 -35.13 24.37
CA ASN A 274 -14.53 -35.86 23.16
C ASN A 274 -13.28 -36.45 22.48
N GLY A 275 -12.10 -36.30 23.09
CA GLY A 275 -10.86 -36.78 22.49
C GLY A 275 -10.38 -35.92 21.32
N ARG A 276 -10.64 -34.61 21.37
CA ARG A 276 -10.30 -33.66 20.31
C ARG A 276 -9.36 -32.56 20.80
N VAL A 277 -8.48 -32.10 19.91
CA VAL A 277 -7.69 -30.88 20.06
C VAL A 277 -8.01 -29.98 18.89
N GLU A 278 -8.47 -28.76 19.14
CA GLU A 278 -8.80 -27.76 18.12
C GLU A 278 -8.18 -26.42 18.49
N GLU A 279 -6.92 -26.22 18.09
CA GLU A 279 -6.08 -25.15 18.63
C GLU A 279 -5.34 -24.40 17.53
N SER A 280 -5.08 -23.12 17.78
CA SER A 280 -4.27 -22.28 16.91
C SER A 280 -2.84 -22.16 17.46
N ILE A 281 -1.86 -22.32 16.58
CA ILE A 281 -0.44 -22.13 16.88
C ILE A 281 0.18 -21.18 15.87
N GLY A 282 0.68 -20.05 16.35
CA GLY A 282 1.30 -19.03 15.52
C GLY A 282 2.67 -18.59 16.03
N GLY A 283 3.45 -17.98 15.15
CA GLY A 283 4.79 -17.50 15.48
C GLY A 283 5.36 -16.58 14.39
N GLN A 284 6.54 -16.03 14.66
CA GLN A 284 7.26 -15.17 13.73
C GLN A 284 8.62 -15.79 13.39
N PHE A 285 8.88 -16.02 12.11
CA PHE A 285 10.04 -16.79 11.66
C PHE A 285 10.70 -16.15 10.45
N SER A 286 12.01 -16.38 10.31
CA SER A 286 12.71 -16.01 9.08
C SER A 286 12.87 -17.23 8.18
N LEU A 287 12.34 -17.12 6.96
CA LEU A 287 12.54 -18.10 5.90
C LEU A 287 13.47 -17.51 4.83
N ASN A 288 14.31 -18.37 4.25
CA ASN A 288 15.19 -18.00 3.15
C ASN A 288 15.53 -19.23 2.29
N ALA A 289 16.44 -19.07 1.33
CA ALA A 289 16.84 -20.14 0.41
C ALA A 289 17.50 -21.36 1.09
N LYS A 290 17.81 -21.33 2.39
CA LYS A 290 18.50 -22.42 3.11
C LYS A 290 17.57 -23.27 3.98
N ASN A 291 16.35 -22.81 4.28
CA ASN A 291 15.45 -23.49 5.19
C ASN A 291 13.99 -23.53 4.70
N GLN A 292 13.18 -24.29 5.43
CA GLN A 292 11.73 -24.41 5.26
C GLN A 292 11.04 -24.62 6.61
N LEU A 293 9.74 -24.33 6.67
CA LEU A 293 8.90 -24.59 7.85
C LEU A 293 7.95 -25.76 7.58
N ARG A 294 7.65 -26.55 8.61
CA ARG A 294 6.61 -27.59 8.61
C ARG A 294 5.77 -27.47 9.87
N LEU A 295 4.45 -27.60 9.73
CA LEU A 295 3.56 -27.77 10.87
C LEU A 295 3.52 -29.27 11.22
N ARG A 296 3.93 -29.62 12.44
CA ARG A 296 4.00 -30.99 12.92
C ARG A 296 3.05 -31.21 14.08
N VAL A 297 2.42 -32.38 14.11
CA VAL A 297 1.67 -32.89 15.26
C VAL A 297 2.40 -34.12 15.78
N ILE A 298 2.75 -34.10 17.06
CA ILE A 298 3.52 -35.15 17.74
C ILE A 298 2.60 -35.81 18.75
N ASN A 299 2.37 -37.10 18.56
CA ASN A 299 1.48 -37.90 19.38
C ASN A 299 2.28 -38.91 20.21
N PRO A 300 2.63 -38.57 21.47
CA PRO A 300 3.36 -39.48 22.34
C PRO A 300 2.49 -40.62 22.88
N THR A 301 1.18 -40.63 22.59
CA THR A 301 0.24 -41.60 23.17
C THR A 301 0.28 -42.96 22.49
N ASP A 302 -0.29 -43.96 23.15
CA ASP A 302 -0.40 -45.34 22.66
C ASP A 302 -1.56 -45.55 21.67
N ALA A 303 -2.31 -44.50 21.33
CA ALA A 303 -3.46 -44.56 20.43
C ALA A 303 -3.21 -43.71 19.18
N ALA A 304 -3.56 -44.26 18.02
CA ALA A 304 -3.57 -43.49 16.77
C ALA A 304 -4.72 -42.47 16.80
N ALA A 305 -4.52 -41.37 16.08
CA ALA A 305 -5.47 -40.28 15.94
C ALA A 305 -5.52 -39.81 14.49
N VAL A 306 -6.31 -38.79 14.20
CA VAL A 306 -6.46 -38.23 12.86
C VAL A 306 -6.35 -36.72 12.93
N VAL A 307 -5.45 -36.15 12.11
CA VAL A 307 -5.50 -34.72 11.79
C VAL A 307 -6.58 -34.53 10.73
N GLU A 308 -7.57 -33.71 11.03
CA GLU A 308 -8.74 -33.54 10.16
C GLU A 308 -8.43 -32.65 8.96
N LYS A 309 -9.08 -32.94 7.84
CA LYS A 309 -9.00 -32.20 6.56
C LYS A 309 -9.25 -30.70 6.64
N VAL A 310 -9.93 -30.25 7.69
CA VAL A 310 -10.27 -28.84 7.93
C VAL A 310 -9.16 -28.07 8.66
N SER A 311 -8.06 -28.74 9.03
CA SER A 311 -6.86 -28.08 9.53
C SER A 311 -6.29 -27.16 8.44
N MET A 312 -5.76 -26.01 8.83
CA MET A 312 -5.32 -24.97 7.89
C MET A 312 -4.12 -24.21 8.42
N ALA A 313 -3.39 -23.56 7.54
CA ALA A 313 -2.35 -22.61 7.90
C ALA A 313 -2.45 -21.34 7.06
N LYS A 314 -2.15 -20.19 7.68
CA LYS A 314 -2.05 -18.91 7.00
C LYS A 314 -0.68 -18.29 7.31
N ILE A 315 0.02 -17.89 6.26
CA ILE A 315 1.37 -17.33 6.36
C ILE A 315 1.38 -15.99 5.63
N SER A 316 1.82 -14.94 6.30
CA SER A 316 2.09 -13.63 5.70
C SER A 316 3.59 -13.42 5.61
N MET A 317 4.13 -13.29 4.41
CA MET A 317 5.56 -13.11 4.15
C MET A 317 5.86 -11.68 3.73
N PHE A 318 6.73 -11.03 4.49
CA PHE A 318 7.19 -9.68 4.24
C PHE A 318 8.59 -9.74 3.63
N ALA A 319 8.82 -8.95 2.57
CA ALA A 319 10.15 -8.73 2.05
C ALA A 319 11.05 -8.19 3.16
N ARG A 320 12.27 -8.74 3.24
CA ARG A 320 13.27 -8.36 4.23
C ARG A 320 14.40 -7.57 3.60
#